data_AF-A0A1G7HVN7-F1
#
_entry.id   AF-A0A1G7HVN7-F1
#
_cell.length_a   1.000
_cell.length_b   1.000
_cell.length_c   1.000
_cell.angle_alpha   90.00
_cell.angle_beta   90.00
_cell.angle_gamma   90.00
#
_symmetry.space_group_name_H-M   'P 1'
#
loop_
_entity.id
_entity.type
_entity.pdbx_description
1 polymer ?
#
loop_
_entity_poly.entity_id
_entity_poly.type
_entity_poly.pdbx_seq_one_letter_code
_entity_poly.pdbx_strand_id
1 'polypeptide(L)'
;MSQSAFITFVDGSEVASITLDELKGQLLHYREQTQLTGEQLGWDYAEAAFPYTIETKPGQEQEWFYLKGSNPLYRHIVFGVGEKEDFRRYVQMVLPDDATHGDKAKGNELCKYLAKKWKAELTLFNGRIMYYNPRK
;
A
#
# COMPACT_ATOMS: atom_id res chain seq x y z
N MET A 1 17.56 -3.56 8.47
CA MET A 1 16.73 -4.74 8.23
C MET A 1 15.41 -4.26 7.69
N SER A 2 14.98 -4.79 6.55
CA SER A 2 13.77 -4.35 5.87
C SER A 2 12.55 -4.63 6.76
N GLN A 3 11.54 -3.76 6.67
CA GLN A 3 10.32 -3.89 7.45
C GLN A 3 9.17 -4.25 6.52
N SER A 4 8.32 -5.21 6.91
CA SER A 4 7.14 -5.60 6.14
C SER A 4 5.85 -5.30 6.89
N ALA A 5 4.84 -4.86 6.16
CA ALA A 5 3.46 -4.83 6.58
C ALA A 5 2.65 -5.79 5.68
N PHE A 6 1.58 -6.36 6.23
CA PHE A 6 0.75 -7.35 5.56
C PHE A 6 -0.72 -6.99 5.67
N ILE A 7 -1.43 -6.99 4.56
CA ILE A 7 -2.89 -6.96 4.51
C ILE A 7 -3.33 -8.38 4.19
N THR A 8 -3.91 -9.09 5.15
CA THR A 8 -4.36 -10.48 4.98
C THR A 8 -5.86 -10.50 4.76
N PHE A 9 -6.31 -11.15 3.67
CA PHE A 9 -7.72 -11.34 3.40
C PHE A 9 -8.24 -12.48 4.27
N VAL A 10 -9.17 -12.14 5.17
CA VAL A 10 -9.77 -13.03 6.17
C VAL A 10 -11.29 -13.11 5.99
N ASP A 11 -11.95 -14.03 6.68
CA ASP A 11 -13.42 -14.09 6.69
C ASP A 11 -14.03 -12.73 7.09
N GLY A 12 -14.98 -12.26 6.29
CA GLY A 12 -15.59 -10.94 6.41
C GLY A 12 -14.86 -9.83 5.64
N SER A 13 -13.75 -10.11 4.98
CA SER A 13 -13.15 -9.18 4.01
C SER A 13 -14.09 -8.96 2.83
N GLU A 14 -14.00 -7.79 2.20
CA GLU A 14 -14.81 -7.44 1.03
C GLU A 14 -14.46 -8.28 -0.21
N VAL A 15 -13.20 -8.73 -0.28
CA VAL A 15 -12.69 -9.62 -1.31
C VAL A 15 -11.82 -10.71 -0.68
N ALA A 16 -11.75 -11.88 -1.32
CA ALA A 16 -10.90 -12.98 -0.87
C ALA A 16 -9.43 -12.85 -1.32
N SER A 17 -9.19 -12.09 -2.39
CA SER A 17 -7.87 -11.87 -2.97
C SER A 17 -7.88 -10.62 -3.84
N ILE A 18 -6.68 -10.16 -4.22
CA ILE A 18 -6.50 -9.16 -5.28
C ILE A 18 -5.30 -9.55 -6.15
N THR A 19 -5.29 -9.04 -7.37
CA THR A 19 -4.15 -9.05 -8.30
C THR A 19 -3.27 -7.82 -8.14
N LEU A 20 -2.06 -7.84 -8.70
CA LEU A 20 -1.17 -6.67 -8.72
C LEU A 20 -1.80 -5.48 -9.48
N ASP A 21 -2.55 -5.74 -10.54
CA ASP A 21 -3.15 -4.66 -11.33
C ASP A 21 -4.33 -4.01 -10.59
N GLU A 22 -5.12 -4.78 -9.85
CA GLU A 22 -6.14 -4.21 -8.94
C GLU A 22 -5.49 -3.40 -7.82
N LEU A 23 -4.37 -3.87 -7.27
CA LEU A 23 -3.59 -3.15 -6.25
C LEU A 23 -3.06 -1.81 -6.80
N LYS A 24 -2.45 -1.81 -7.99
CA LYS A 24 -2.03 -0.57 -8.69
C LYS A 24 -3.23 0.35 -8.93
N GLY A 25 -4.36 -0.19 -9.38
CA GLY A 25 -5.60 0.55 -9.59
C GLY A 25 -6.10 1.26 -8.33
N GLN A 26 -6.06 0.60 -7.17
CA GLN A 26 -6.44 1.23 -5.90
C GLN A 26 -5.48 2.35 -5.47
N LEU A 27 -4.18 2.20 -5.73
CA LEU A 27 -3.19 3.26 -5.46
C LEU A 27 -3.36 4.47 -6.40
N LEU A 28 -3.67 4.22 -7.67
CA LEU A 28 -3.99 5.30 -8.63
C LEU A 28 -5.28 6.02 -8.25
N HIS A 29 -6.30 5.29 -7.81
CA HIS A 29 -7.54 5.88 -7.31
C HIS A 29 -7.29 6.72 -6.05
N TYR A 30 -6.47 6.24 -5.12
CA TYR A 30 -6.06 7.02 -3.94
C TYR A 30 -5.36 8.34 -4.34
N ARG A 31 -4.45 8.29 -5.31
CA ARG A 31 -3.77 9.47 -5.85
C ARG A 31 -4.77 10.47 -6.47
N GLU A 32 -5.72 9.98 -7.26
CA GLU A 32 -6.75 10.83 -7.87
C GLU A 32 -7.63 11.51 -6.80
N GLN A 33 -8.08 10.77 -5.80
CA GLN A 33 -8.88 11.32 -4.70
C GLN A 33 -8.13 12.40 -3.91
N THR A 34 -6.84 12.18 -3.63
CA THR A 34 -6.01 13.15 -2.91
C THR A 34 -5.71 14.39 -3.75
N GLN A 35 -5.55 14.24 -5.07
CA GLN A 35 -5.42 15.37 -6.00
C GLN A 35 -6.69 16.23 -6.03
N LEU A 36 -7.87 15.63 -6.23
CA LEU A 36 -9.14 16.36 -6.25
C LEU A 36 -9.39 17.13 -4.94
N THR A 37 -8.99 16.53 -3.81
CA THR A 37 -9.08 17.18 -2.50
C THR A 37 -8.12 18.37 -2.40
N GLY A 38 -6.90 18.27 -2.95
CA GLY A 38 -5.93 19.35 -2.98
C GLY A 38 -6.35 20.53 -3.86
N GLU A 39 -6.92 20.25 -5.04
CA GLU A 39 -7.45 21.26 -5.96
C GLU A 39 -8.59 22.07 -5.32
N GLN A 40 -9.51 21.40 -4.61
CA GLN A 40 -10.60 22.07 -3.88
C GLN A 40 -10.11 23.00 -2.76
N LEU A 41 -8.93 22.72 -2.20
CA LEU A 41 -8.32 23.52 -1.13
C LEU A 41 -7.34 24.58 -1.67
N GLY A 42 -7.19 24.69 -3.00
CA GLY A 42 -6.34 25.69 -3.66
C GLY A 42 -4.85 25.54 -3.36
N TRP A 43 -4.40 24.33 -3.03
CA TRP A 43 -3.01 24.04 -2.67
C TRP A 43 -2.37 23.10 -3.71
N ASP A 44 -1.08 23.30 -4.01
CA ASP A 44 -0.20 22.35 -4.76
C ASP A 44 0.03 21.01 -3.99
N TYR A 45 -0.91 20.61 -3.13
CA TYR A 45 -0.80 19.50 -2.20
C TYR A 45 -0.88 18.13 -2.88
N ALA A 46 -1.30 18.07 -4.15
CA ALA A 46 -1.43 16.83 -4.90
C ALA A 46 -0.09 16.08 -5.00
N GLU A 47 1.01 16.78 -5.28
CA GLU A 47 2.35 16.17 -5.33
C GLU A 47 2.87 15.76 -3.94
N ALA A 48 2.43 16.46 -2.88
CA ALA A 48 2.83 16.14 -1.51
C ALA A 48 2.06 14.93 -0.94
N ALA A 49 0.80 14.74 -1.34
CA ALA A 49 -0.07 13.68 -0.83
C ALA A 49 0.32 12.29 -1.38
N PHE A 50 0.76 12.22 -2.63
CA PHE A 50 1.27 10.99 -3.24
C PHE A 50 2.59 11.23 -3.98
N PRO A 51 3.72 11.34 -3.25
CA PRO A 51 5.03 11.73 -3.80
C PRO A 51 5.75 10.53 -4.44
N TYR A 52 5.04 9.76 -5.27
CA TYR A 52 5.54 8.53 -5.87
C TYR A 52 5.06 8.31 -7.30
N THR A 53 5.92 7.68 -8.11
CA THR A 53 5.52 7.00 -9.36
C THR A 53 5.40 5.49 -9.11
N ILE A 54 4.53 4.81 -9.87
CA ILE A 54 4.43 3.35 -9.85
C ILE A 54 5.37 2.81 -10.93
N GLU A 55 6.37 2.02 -10.55
CA GLU A 55 7.35 1.42 -11.46
C GLU A 55 7.41 -0.11 -11.26
N THR A 56 7.74 -0.82 -12.34
CA THR A 56 8.00 -2.27 -12.35
C THR A 56 9.37 -2.53 -12.95
N LYS A 57 10.01 -3.64 -12.59
CA LYS A 57 11.22 -4.09 -13.29
C LYS A 57 10.84 -4.92 -14.53
N PRO A 58 11.54 -4.74 -15.66
CA PRO A 58 11.34 -5.58 -16.84
C PRO A 58 11.46 -7.07 -16.50
N GLY A 59 10.46 -7.86 -16.87
CA GLY A 59 10.40 -9.30 -16.58
C GLY A 59 9.87 -9.66 -15.18
N GLN A 60 9.48 -8.70 -14.36
CA GLN A 60 8.91 -8.91 -13.02
C GLN A 60 7.56 -8.22 -12.83
N GLU A 61 6.91 -7.81 -13.92
CA GLU A 61 5.67 -7.00 -13.92
C GLU A 61 4.50 -7.70 -13.23
N GLN A 62 4.55 -9.04 -13.16
CA GLN A 62 3.55 -9.91 -12.55
C GLN A 62 3.93 -10.38 -11.14
N GLU A 63 5.16 -10.11 -10.68
CA GLU A 63 5.63 -10.55 -9.36
C GLU A 63 5.48 -9.45 -8.31
N TRP A 64 5.87 -8.23 -8.67
CA TRP A 64 5.84 -7.08 -7.75
C TRP A 64 5.97 -5.76 -8.52
N PHE A 65 5.69 -4.66 -7.83
CA PHE A 65 5.99 -3.31 -8.30
C PHE A 65 6.51 -2.48 -7.12
N TYR A 66 7.00 -1.28 -7.40
CA TYR A 66 7.43 -0.37 -6.35
C TYR A 66 6.92 1.05 -6.61
N LEU A 67 6.67 1.75 -5.53
CA LEU A 67 6.48 3.18 -5.51
C LEU A 67 7.86 3.82 -5.43
N LYS A 68 8.26 4.59 -6.44
CA LYS A 68 9.53 5.33 -6.46
C LYS A 68 9.29 6.77 -6.06
N GLY A 69 10.03 7.25 -5.06
CA GLY A 69 9.89 8.62 -4.57
C GLY A 69 10.19 9.64 -5.66
N SER A 70 9.37 10.70 -5.72
CA SER A 70 9.56 11.80 -6.68
C SER A 70 10.51 12.89 -6.18
N ASN A 71 10.92 12.84 -4.91
CA ASN A 71 11.83 13.81 -4.29
C ASN A 71 12.67 13.16 -3.17
N PRO A 72 13.72 13.83 -2.65
CA PRO A 72 14.66 13.24 -1.68
C PRO A 72 14.06 12.80 -0.33
N LEU A 73 12.84 13.25 0.01
CA LEU A 73 12.17 12.85 1.25
C LEU A 73 11.55 11.46 1.17
N TYR A 74 11.51 10.86 -0.02
CA TYR A 74 10.90 9.56 -0.29
C TYR A 74 11.83 8.75 -1.18
N ARG A 75 12.06 7.49 -0.81
CA ARG A 75 12.98 6.61 -1.52
C ARG A 75 12.20 5.64 -2.39
N HIS A 76 11.65 4.60 -1.77
CA HIS A 76 10.74 3.67 -2.41
C HIS A 76 10.02 2.76 -1.41
N ILE A 77 8.88 2.21 -1.85
CA ILE A 77 8.11 1.20 -1.13
C ILE A 77 7.78 0.08 -2.10
N VAL A 78 8.05 -1.17 -1.75
CA VAL A 78 7.80 -2.32 -2.62
C VAL A 78 6.45 -2.96 -2.27
N PHE A 79 5.72 -3.39 -3.28
CA PHE A 79 4.41 -4.03 -3.15
C PHE A 79 4.40 -5.36 -3.89
N GLY A 80 3.83 -6.37 -3.23
CA GLY A 80 3.61 -7.69 -3.80
C GLY A 80 2.29 -8.29 -3.31
N VAL A 81 1.83 -9.33 -4.00
CA VAL A 81 0.72 -10.19 -3.56
C VAL A 81 1.25 -11.60 -3.36
N GLY A 82 0.65 -12.33 -2.42
CA GLY A 82 1.08 -13.69 -2.12
C GLY A 82 0.01 -14.50 -1.41
N GLU A 83 0.41 -15.70 -1.00
CA GLU A 83 -0.42 -16.67 -0.28
C GLU A 83 0.37 -17.18 0.94
N LYS A 84 -0.29 -17.25 2.10
CA LYS A 84 0.26 -17.86 3.32
C LYS A 84 0.15 -19.39 3.24
N GLU A 85 0.85 -20.08 4.14
CA GLU A 85 0.79 -21.55 4.24
C GLU A 85 -0.63 -22.10 4.47
N ASP A 86 -1.52 -21.30 5.07
CA ASP A 86 -2.93 -21.65 5.29
C ASP A 86 -3.85 -21.16 4.16
N PHE A 87 -3.29 -20.94 2.96
CA PHE A 87 -3.97 -20.52 1.74
C PHE A 87 -4.60 -19.12 1.77
N ARG A 88 -4.41 -18.36 2.86
CA ARG A 88 -4.90 -16.98 2.92
C ARG A 88 -4.07 -16.07 2.01
N ARG A 89 -4.75 -15.32 1.15
CA ARG A 89 -4.12 -14.34 0.27
C ARG A 89 -3.73 -13.10 1.05
N TYR A 90 -2.67 -12.43 0.60
CA TYR A 90 -2.23 -11.18 1.21
C TYR A 90 -1.65 -10.19 0.20
N VAL A 91 -1.63 -8.92 0.60
CA VAL A 91 -0.75 -7.88 0.05
C VAL A 91 0.40 -7.67 1.02
N GLN A 92 1.62 -7.67 0.51
CA GLN A 92 2.81 -7.32 1.26
C GLN A 92 3.32 -5.96 0.83
N MET A 93 3.67 -5.14 1.82
CA MET A 93 4.35 -3.87 1.63
C MET A 93 5.70 -3.95 2.32
N VAL A 94 6.78 -3.62 1.61
CA VAL A 94 8.14 -3.66 2.16
C VAL A 94 8.75 -2.27 2.13
N LEU A 95 9.31 -1.88 3.27
CA LEU A 95 10.23 -0.75 3.43
C LEU A 95 11.65 -1.30 3.42
N PRO A 96 12.43 -1.04 2.36
CA PRO A 96 13.83 -1.45 2.27
C PRO A 96 14.69 -0.74 3.32
N ASP A 97 15.94 -1.19 3.47
CA ASP A 97 16.86 -0.68 4.50
C ASP A 97 17.16 0.81 4.39
N ASP A 98 17.04 1.37 3.19
CA ASP A 98 17.24 2.77 2.87
C ASP A 98 15.93 3.58 2.80
N ALA A 99 14.82 3.00 3.28
CA ALA A 99 13.54 3.70 3.39
C ALA A 99 13.64 4.89 4.35
N THR A 100 13.07 6.02 3.94
CA THR A 100 13.07 7.25 4.70
C THR A 100 11.98 7.26 5.79
N HIS A 101 12.02 8.27 6.67
CA HIS A 101 10.90 8.53 7.56
C HIS A 101 9.60 8.83 6.79
N GLY A 102 9.71 9.51 5.64
CA GLY A 102 8.60 9.77 4.72
C GLY A 102 7.97 8.48 4.19
N ASP A 103 8.79 7.53 3.74
CA ASP A 103 8.34 6.22 3.26
C ASP A 103 7.62 5.44 4.36
N LYS A 104 8.13 5.48 5.59
CA LYS A 104 7.46 4.83 6.72
C LYS A 104 6.11 5.47 7.04
N ALA A 105 6.01 6.79 7.01
CA ALA A 105 4.75 7.49 7.26
C ALA A 105 3.73 7.18 6.16
N LYS A 106 4.12 7.32 4.88
CA LYS A 106 3.26 7.04 3.72
C LYS A 106 2.90 5.57 3.59
N GLY A 107 3.84 4.66 3.87
CA GLY A 107 3.56 3.23 3.93
C GLY A 107 2.48 2.89 4.97
N ASN A 108 2.54 3.50 6.17
CA ASN A 108 1.52 3.31 7.20
C ASN A 108 0.15 3.89 6.81
N GLU A 109 0.14 5.00 6.07
CA GLU A 109 -1.07 5.62 5.55
C GLU A 109 -1.73 4.73 4.48
N LEU A 110 -0.96 4.33 3.47
CA LEU A 110 -1.42 3.48 2.36
C LEU A 110 -1.91 2.11 2.86
N CYS A 111 -1.19 1.46 3.77
CA CYS A 111 -1.61 0.14 4.27
C CYS A 111 -2.95 0.21 5.03
N LYS A 112 -3.18 1.28 5.81
CA LYS A 112 -4.45 1.51 6.51
C LYS A 112 -5.58 1.83 5.54
N TYR A 113 -5.33 2.67 4.54
CA TYR A 113 -6.30 2.99 3.50
C TYR A 113 -6.76 1.72 2.77
N LEU A 114 -5.81 0.92 2.27
CA LEU A 114 -6.09 -0.31 1.52
C LEU A 114 -6.79 -1.36 2.39
N ALA A 115 -6.29 -1.60 3.62
CA ALA A 115 -6.91 -2.57 4.52
C ALA A 115 -8.34 -2.16 4.91
N LYS A 116 -8.60 -0.87 5.11
CA LYS A 116 -9.95 -0.35 5.35
C LYS A 116 -10.85 -0.53 4.12
N LYS A 117 -10.33 -0.25 2.92
CA LYS A 117 -11.05 -0.41 1.64
C LYS A 117 -11.52 -1.84 1.44
N TRP A 118 -10.70 -2.83 1.78
CA TRP A 118 -11.04 -4.25 1.62
C TRP A 118 -11.57 -4.93 2.88
N LYS A 119 -11.76 -4.17 3.96
CA LYS A 119 -12.19 -4.69 5.26
C LYS A 119 -11.34 -5.88 5.72
N ALA A 120 -10.02 -5.77 5.55
CA ALA A 120 -9.07 -6.85 5.78
C ALA A 120 -8.37 -6.72 7.15
N GLU A 121 -7.62 -7.76 7.54
CA GLU A 121 -6.68 -7.69 8.66
C GLU A 121 -5.38 -7.02 8.21
N LEU A 122 -4.86 -6.07 8.99
CA LEU A 122 -3.61 -5.36 8.73
C LEU A 122 -2.61 -5.58 9.86
N THR A 123 -1.45 -6.15 9.52
CA THR A 123 -0.25 -6.14 10.37
C THR A 123 0.66 -5.01 9.91
N LEU A 124 0.85 -4.01 10.77
CA LEU A 124 1.71 -2.86 10.50
C LEU A 124 3.20 -3.23 10.54
N PHE A 125 4.07 -2.34 10.03
CA PHE A 125 5.53 -2.51 10.01
C PHE A 125 6.17 -2.72 11.39
N ASN A 126 5.47 -2.34 12.47
CA ASN A 126 5.90 -2.55 13.85
C ASN A 126 5.26 -3.79 14.51
N GLY A 127 4.55 -4.62 13.74
CA GLY A 127 3.88 -5.83 14.21
C GLY A 127 2.50 -5.62 14.83
N ARG A 128 2.04 -4.37 15.01
CA ARG A 128 0.67 -4.12 15.52
C ARG A 128 -0.37 -4.59 14.51
N ILE A 129 -1.36 -5.35 14.99
CA ILE A 129 -2.48 -5.84 14.19
C ILE A 129 -3.69 -4.89 14.33
N MET A 130 -4.35 -4.61 13.21
CA MET A 130 -5.60 -3.87 13.10
C MET A 130 -6.62 -4.72 12.32
N TYR A 131 -7.87 -4.69 12.72
CA TYR A 131 -8.95 -5.46 12.10
C TYR A 131 -9.97 -4.49 11.51
N TYR A 132 -10.18 -4.55 10.20
CA TYR A 132 -11.21 -3.76 9.50
C TYR A 132 -12.39 -4.61 9.03
N ASN A 133 -12.31 -5.95 9.14
CA ASN A 133 -13.42 -6.84 8.84
C ASN A 133 -14.55 -6.69 9.87
N PRO A 134 -15.83 -6.80 9.45
CA PRO A 134 -16.95 -6.88 10.39
C PRO A 134 -16.77 -8.10 11.28
N ARG A 135 -16.77 -7.89 12.59
CA ARG A 135 -16.78 -8.99 13.56
C ARG A 135 -18.24 -9.42 13.77
N LYS A 136 -18.52 -10.71 13.57
CA LYS A 136 -19.75 -11.34 14.06
C LYS A 136 -19.61 -11.66 15.54
#